data_AF-A0AA36I7Q6-F1
#
_entry.id   AF-A0AA36I7Q6-F1
#
_cell.length_a   1.000
_cell.length_b   1.000
_cell.length_c   1.000
_cell.angle_alpha   90.00
_cell.angle_beta   90.00
_cell.angle_gamma   90.00
#
_symmetry.space_group_name_H-M   'P 1'
#
loop_
_entity.id
_entity.type
_entity.pdbx_description
1 polymer ?
#
loop_
_entity_poly.entity_id
_entity_poly.type
_entity_poly.pdbx_seq_one_letter_code
_entity_poly.pdbx_strand_id
1 'polypeptide(L)'
;MLLLSLPLVLAQETLSGLRLRLSDGLSEVPEDAFASGISPWQVEELAFFSDLHCTQPAATPSLDSSVGNASARYQAFDGDNETSWTGACSPGVDSWKICQESWQQGAWLAAFWSTPSPVGCLLLQHQGAELALDRWSNSAWQPWRHFAFSSGVVQLRLPQEAVCNSEMATVAEGGFVRPHCGPQMQWRLRSQGGSWTLYELEFFVDSLCTEAAEFGLPLASQGQLQLWRRFADGDFATAWSASGDAWAGAAFNRSWSVRCVRVAQLFPGSSQALEVWNGTAWAIDQVLPLG
;
A
#
# COMPACT_ATOMS: atom_id res chain seq x y z
N MET A 1 23.81 -9.77 37.92
CA MET A 1 23.41 -10.31 36.61
C MET A 1 22.77 -9.16 35.84
N LEU A 2 23.56 -8.45 35.03
CA LEU A 2 23.07 -7.32 34.23
C LEU A 2 22.43 -7.87 32.94
N LEU A 3 21.12 -7.66 32.80
CA LEU A 3 20.41 -7.87 31.54
C LEU A 3 20.65 -6.64 30.67
N LEU A 4 21.56 -6.77 29.71
CA LEU A 4 21.72 -5.83 28.59
C LEU A 4 20.53 -6.03 27.65
N SER A 5 19.53 -5.16 27.75
CA SER A 5 18.49 -5.02 26.74
C SER A 5 19.08 -4.29 25.54
N LEU A 6 19.47 -5.03 24.51
CA LEU A 6 19.80 -4.46 23.20
C LEU A 6 18.47 -4.08 22.51
N PRO A 7 18.26 -2.81 22.11
CA PRO A 7 17.13 -2.48 21.26
C PRO A 7 17.30 -3.20 19.92
N LEU A 8 16.36 -4.10 19.61
CA LEU A 8 16.26 -4.74 18.31
C LEU A 8 15.75 -3.66 17.34
N VAL A 9 16.66 -2.94 16.68
CA VAL A 9 16.30 -2.01 15.61
C VAL A 9 15.92 -2.86 14.40
N LEU A 10 14.63 -3.05 14.19
CA LEU A 10 14.09 -3.61 12.94
C LEU A 10 14.57 -2.72 11.79
N ALA A 11 15.33 -3.30 10.86
CA ALA A 11 16.00 -2.57 9.80
C ALA A 11 14.99 -2.03 8.78
N GLN A 12 14.54 -0.77 8.94
CA GLN A 12 13.68 -0.09 7.96
C GLN A 12 14.20 -0.32 6.54
N GLU A 13 13.30 -0.69 5.62
CA GLU A 13 13.67 -0.94 4.23
C GLU A 13 14.24 0.35 3.63
N THR A 14 15.51 0.33 3.28
CA THR A 14 16.18 1.47 2.69
C THR A 14 15.98 1.44 1.18
N LEU A 15 15.42 2.50 0.63
CA LEU A 15 15.10 2.61 -0.78
C LEU A 15 16.05 3.57 -1.47
N SER A 16 16.54 3.17 -2.64
CA SER A 16 17.34 4.02 -3.52
C SER A 16 16.46 4.88 -4.44
N GLY A 17 15.22 4.46 -4.68
CA GLY A 17 14.26 5.20 -5.48
C GLY A 17 12.84 4.69 -5.37
N LEU A 18 11.89 5.63 -5.40
CA LEU A 18 10.45 5.41 -5.47
C LEU A 18 9.85 6.23 -6.59
N ARG A 19 8.82 5.68 -7.23
CA ARG A 19 8.11 6.36 -8.31
C ARG A 19 6.62 6.12 -8.18
N LEU A 20 5.85 7.20 -8.18
CA LEU A 20 4.40 7.18 -8.31
C LEU A 20 4.05 7.39 -9.78
N ARG A 21 3.15 6.59 -10.32
CA ARG A 21 2.66 6.69 -11.71
C ARG A 21 1.18 6.39 -11.81
N LEU A 22 0.56 6.74 -12.92
CA LEU A 22 -0.77 6.21 -13.26
C LEU A 22 -0.70 4.69 -13.47
N SER A 23 -1.59 3.94 -12.82
CA SER A 23 -1.56 2.47 -12.81
C SER A 23 -1.76 1.88 -14.21
N ASP A 24 -2.71 2.45 -14.95
CA ASP A 24 -2.99 2.13 -16.34
C ASP A 24 -2.56 3.33 -17.22
N GLY A 25 -1.63 3.07 -18.14
CA GLY A 25 -1.45 3.98 -19.27
C GLY A 25 -2.76 4.09 -20.07
N LEU A 26 -2.88 5.11 -20.91
CA LEU A 26 -4.04 5.21 -21.78
C LEU A 26 -4.08 4.00 -22.72
N SER A 27 -5.24 3.36 -22.80
CA SER A 27 -5.49 2.25 -23.73
C SER A 27 -5.30 2.68 -25.19
N GLU A 28 -5.49 3.98 -25.47
CA GLU A 28 -5.18 4.61 -26.75
C GLU A 28 -4.32 5.86 -26.51
N VAL A 29 -3.12 5.85 -27.08
CA VAL A 29 -2.27 7.06 -27.13
C VAL A 29 -2.94 8.04 -28.09
N PRO A 30 -3.19 9.29 -27.68
CA PRO A 30 -3.72 10.31 -28.59
C PRO A 30 -2.87 10.43 -29.86
N GLU A 31 -3.52 10.63 -31.00
CA GLU A 31 -2.81 10.98 -32.25
C GLU A 31 -2.00 12.28 -32.10
N ASP A 32 -2.42 13.16 -31.18
CA ASP A 32 -1.66 14.32 -30.75
C ASP A 32 -1.32 14.20 -29.26
N ALA A 33 -0.07 13.82 -28.96
CA ALA A 33 0.43 13.65 -27.60
C ALA A 33 0.43 14.93 -26.74
N PHE A 34 0.11 16.09 -27.35
CA PHE A 34 -0.05 17.39 -26.69
C PHE A 34 -1.52 17.84 -26.63
N ALA A 35 -2.48 17.01 -27.04
CA ALA A 35 -3.89 17.36 -27.05
C ALA A 35 -4.41 17.67 -25.63
N SER A 36 -5.09 18.81 -25.49
CA SER A 36 -5.64 19.32 -24.22
C SER A 36 -6.92 18.62 -23.74
N GLY A 37 -7.31 17.50 -24.37
CA GLY A 37 -8.58 16.81 -24.12
C GLY A 37 -8.54 15.72 -23.05
N ILE A 38 -7.35 15.39 -22.53
CA ILE A 38 -7.19 14.41 -21.46
C ILE A 38 -7.10 15.16 -20.14
N SER A 39 -7.93 14.79 -19.15
CA SER A 39 -7.79 15.28 -17.79
C SER A 39 -6.44 14.80 -17.25
N PRO A 40 -5.45 15.68 -17.08
CA PRO A 40 -4.14 15.25 -16.68
C PRO A 40 -4.15 14.89 -15.20
N TRP A 41 -3.39 13.87 -14.84
CA TRP A 41 -3.14 13.53 -13.44
C TRP A 41 -2.40 14.69 -12.77
N GLN A 42 -2.89 15.12 -11.60
CA GLN A 42 -2.27 16.20 -10.84
C GLN A 42 -1.88 15.70 -9.46
N VAL A 43 -0.66 16.05 -9.06
CA VAL A 43 -0.16 15.83 -7.70
C VAL A 43 0.09 17.19 -7.09
N GLU A 44 -0.71 17.51 -6.08
CA GLU A 44 -0.65 18.77 -5.33
C GLU A 44 0.49 18.70 -4.32
N GLU A 45 0.60 17.60 -3.58
CA GLU A 45 1.67 17.43 -2.60
C GLU A 45 2.03 15.95 -2.44
N LEU A 46 3.32 15.67 -2.30
CA LEU A 46 3.88 14.35 -2.05
C LEU A 46 5.02 14.46 -1.03
N ALA A 47 4.82 13.91 0.16
CA ALA A 47 5.82 13.91 1.21
C ALA A 47 6.23 12.49 1.58
N PHE A 48 7.54 12.30 1.81
CA PHE A 48 8.11 11.03 2.25
C PHE A 48 8.52 11.11 3.71
N PHE A 49 8.24 10.05 4.47
CA PHE A 49 8.55 9.96 5.88
C PHE A 49 9.30 8.68 6.18
N SER A 50 10.28 8.77 7.08
CA SER A 50 11.10 7.65 7.51
C SER A 50 10.37 6.70 8.46
N ASP A 51 9.33 7.19 9.15
CA ASP A 51 8.49 6.41 10.04
C ASP A 51 7.11 6.11 9.43
N LEU A 52 6.39 5.16 10.04
CA LEU A 52 5.10 4.68 9.53
C LEU A 52 3.92 5.59 9.91
N HIS A 53 4.12 6.53 10.84
CA HIS A 53 3.10 7.50 11.26
C HIS A 53 3.22 8.82 10.50
N CYS A 54 4.18 8.94 9.58
CA CYS A 54 4.37 10.12 8.74
C CYS A 54 4.68 11.38 9.57
N THR A 55 5.54 11.21 10.58
CA THR A 55 5.88 12.28 11.54
C THR A 55 7.32 12.77 11.42
N GLN A 56 8.20 11.91 10.91
CA GLN A 56 9.63 12.16 10.73
C GLN A 56 9.94 12.20 9.23
N PRO A 57 10.19 13.38 8.65
CA PRO A 57 10.53 13.51 7.25
C PRO A 57 11.68 12.56 6.86
N ALA A 58 11.57 11.94 5.69
CA ALA A 58 12.66 11.14 5.14
C ALA A 58 13.83 12.05 4.74
N ALA A 59 15.00 11.46 4.44
CA ALA A 59 16.09 12.22 3.85
C ALA A 59 15.63 12.91 2.55
N THR A 60 16.15 14.09 2.24
CA THR A 60 15.76 14.83 1.04
C THR A 60 16.17 14.05 -0.22
N PRO A 61 15.22 13.64 -1.09
CA PRO A 61 15.55 12.97 -2.34
C PRO A 61 15.90 13.97 -3.45
N SER A 62 16.60 13.48 -4.47
CA SER A 62 16.57 14.06 -5.81
C SER A 62 15.23 13.73 -6.47
N LEU A 63 14.61 14.71 -7.11
CA LEU A 63 13.30 14.56 -7.72
C LEU A 63 13.41 14.44 -9.24
N ASP A 64 12.54 13.64 -9.85
CA ASP A 64 12.44 13.48 -11.29
C ASP A 64 10.98 13.29 -11.73
N SER A 65 10.69 13.52 -13.01
CA SER A 65 9.36 13.34 -13.58
C SER A 65 9.44 12.87 -15.02
N SER A 66 8.41 12.16 -15.47
CA SER A 66 8.36 11.67 -16.86
C SER A 66 8.11 12.77 -17.87
N VAL A 67 7.41 13.84 -17.48
CA VAL A 67 7.00 14.96 -18.31
C VAL A 67 7.08 16.28 -17.56
N GLY A 68 6.97 17.36 -18.31
CA GLY A 68 6.93 18.72 -17.81
C GLY A 68 8.32 19.33 -17.67
N ASN A 69 8.34 20.65 -17.44
CA ASN A 69 9.60 21.34 -17.18
C ASN A 69 10.25 20.80 -15.90
N ALA A 70 11.58 20.79 -15.87
CA ALA A 70 12.37 20.35 -14.72
C ALA A 70 12.00 21.09 -13.41
N SER A 71 11.48 22.31 -13.48
CA SER A 71 11.01 23.04 -12.30
C SER A 71 9.62 22.60 -11.82
N ALA A 72 8.75 22.08 -12.71
CA ALA A 72 7.35 21.79 -12.38
C ALA A 72 7.21 20.63 -11.38
N ARG A 73 8.14 19.65 -11.41
CA ARG A 73 8.11 18.54 -10.44
C ARG A 73 8.23 19.00 -8.99
N TYR A 74 8.88 20.13 -8.72
CA TYR A 74 9.04 20.63 -7.35
C TYR A 74 7.73 21.15 -6.75
N GLN A 75 6.73 21.46 -7.58
CA GLN A 75 5.40 21.89 -7.14
C GLN A 75 4.62 20.78 -6.42
N ALA A 76 5.06 19.52 -6.55
CA ALA A 76 4.49 18.42 -5.77
C ALA A 76 5.25 18.14 -4.46
N PHE A 77 6.25 18.96 -4.09
CA PHE A 77 7.11 18.72 -2.93
C PHE A 77 7.46 20.03 -2.19
N ASP A 78 6.74 21.11 -2.46
CA ASP A 78 7.03 22.43 -1.89
C ASP A 78 6.21 22.75 -0.64
N GLY A 79 5.27 21.87 -0.26
CA GLY A 79 4.40 22.05 0.89
C GLY A 79 3.28 23.05 0.62
N ASP A 80 3.06 23.46 -0.63
CA ASP A 80 2.00 24.37 -1.05
C ASP A 80 0.91 23.64 -1.85
N ASN A 81 -0.19 23.34 -1.16
CA ASN A 81 -1.36 22.68 -1.74
C ASN A 81 -2.09 23.51 -2.82
N GLU A 82 -1.73 24.77 -3.03
CA GLU A 82 -2.27 25.59 -4.14
C GLU A 82 -1.49 25.37 -5.45
N THR A 83 -0.33 24.72 -5.39
CA THR A 83 0.45 24.35 -6.57
C THR A 83 0.32 22.86 -6.85
N SER A 84 0.61 22.44 -8.09
CA SER A 84 0.60 21.04 -8.45
C SER A 84 1.52 20.74 -9.61
N TRP A 85 2.17 19.57 -9.54
CA TRP A 85 2.73 18.97 -10.74
C TRP A 85 1.59 18.36 -11.57
N THR A 86 1.67 18.57 -12.88
CA THR A 86 0.71 18.01 -13.84
C THR A 86 1.42 17.01 -14.74
N GLY A 87 0.90 15.77 -14.79
CA GLY A 87 1.36 14.71 -15.68
C GLY A 87 0.96 14.92 -17.14
N ALA A 88 1.17 16.12 -17.67
CA ALA A 88 0.86 16.50 -19.04
C ALA A 88 2.13 16.95 -19.77
N CYS A 89 2.17 16.67 -21.07
CA CYS A 89 3.25 17.12 -21.92
C CYS A 89 3.20 18.62 -22.23
N SER A 90 4.36 19.25 -22.19
CA SER A 90 4.57 20.66 -22.50
C SER A 90 5.22 20.83 -23.87
N PRO A 91 4.55 21.45 -24.86
CA PRO A 91 5.12 21.72 -26.17
C PRO A 91 6.44 22.51 -26.07
N GLY A 92 7.47 22.04 -26.78
CA GLY A 92 8.80 22.66 -26.78
C GLY A 92 9.66 22.37 -25.56
N VAL A 93 9.14 21.63 -24.57
CA VAL A 93 9.87 21.12 -23.41
C VAL A 93 10.03 19.60 -23.54
N ASP A 94 8.93 18.90 -23.70
CA ASP A 94 8.92 17.45 -23.81
C ASP A 94 9.07 17.00 -25.27
N SER A 95 9.90 15.98 -25.50
CA SER A 95 9.99 15.34 -26.81
C SER A 95 8.76 14.47 -27.06
N TRP A 96 8.37 14.33 -28.33
CA TRP A 96 7.28 13.43 -28.73
C TRP A 96 7.42 12.01 -28.13
N LYS A 97 8.64 11.47 -28.13
CA LYS A 97 8.92 10.13 -27.59
C LYS A 97 8.63 10.03 -26.10
N ILE A 98 9.07 11.02 -25.31
CA ILE A 98 8.82 11.09 -23.86
C ILE A 98 7.33 11.16 -23.57
N CYS A 99 6.60 11.96 -24.35
CA CYS A 99 5.15 12.07 -24.24
C CYS A 99 4.45 10.75 -24.53
N GLN A 100 4.81 10.10 -25.64
CA GLN A 100 4.25 8.82 -26.01
C GLN A 100 4.51 7.75 -24.94
N GLU A 101 5.74 7.66 -24.41
CA GLU A 101 6.08 6.72 -23.34
C GLU A 101 5.30 7.00 -22.06
N SER A 102 5.14 8.27 -21.68
CA SER A 102 4.36 8.68 -20.51
C SER A 102 2.87 8.36 -20.66
N TRP A 103 2.30 8.49 -21.86
CA TRP A 103 0.92 8.07 -22.11
C TRP A 103 0.75 6.55 -22.04
N GLN A 104 1.71 5.79 -22.57
CA GLN A 104 1.65 4.31 -22.59
C GLN A 104 1.91 3.66 -21.24
N GLN A 105 2.81 4.22 -20.43
CA GLN A 105 3.26 3.63 -19.17
C GLN A 105 2.66 4.32 -17.94
N GLY A 106 1.92 5.39 -18.16
CA GLY A 106 1.48 6.32 -17.12
C GLY A 106 2.55 7.38 -16.86
N ALA A 107 2.13 8.65 -16.85
CA ALA A 107 2.98 9.73 -16.38
C ALA A 107 3.43 9.43 -14.95
N TRP A 108 4.63 9.88 -14.56
CA TRP A 108 5.21 9.51 -13.28
C TRP A 108 6.02 10.64 -12.61
N LEU A 109 6.05 10.60 -11.28
CA LEU A 109 6.92 11.39 -10.40
C LEU A 109 7.79 10.45 -9.59
N ALA A 110 9.08 10.74 -9.48
CA ALA A 110 10.04 9.91 -8.78
C ALA A 110 10.88 10.69 -7.78
N ALA A 111 11.27 9.99 -6.72
CA ALA A 111 12.22 10.42 -5.71
C ALA A 111 13.37 9.41 -5.66
N PHE A 112 14.59 9.91 -5.67
CA PHE A 112 15.83 9.13 -5.64
C PHE A 112 16.70 9.56 -4.47
N TRP A 113 17.25 8.59 -3.76
CA TRP A 113 18.20 8.85 -2.69
C TRP A 113 19.58 8.38 -3.12
N SER A 114 20.56 9.29 -3.07
CA SER A 114 21.97 8.96 -3.38
C SER A 114 22.55 7.94 -2.40
N THR A 115 22.01 7.91 -1.18
CA THR A 115 22.24 6.86 -0.18
C THR A 115 20.89 6.23 0.15
N PRO A 116 20.72 4.89 0.06
CA PRO A 116 19.46 4.24 0.37
C PRO A 116 18.88 4.75 1.69
N SER A 117 17.67 5.30 1.66
CA SER A 117 17.04 5.96 2.80
C SER A 117 15.83 5.17 3.28
N PRO A 118 15.58 5.07 4.60
CA PRO A 118 14.34 4.50 5.09
C PRO A 118 13.15 5.36 4.65
N VAL A 119 12.12 4.71 4.11
CA VAL A 119 10.81 5.32 3.83
C VAL A 119 9.73 4.39 4.36
N GLY A 120 9.06 4.79 5.43
CA GLY A 120 7.99 4.03 6.08
C GLY A 120 6.59 4.53 5.71
N CYS A 121 6.48 5.77 5.24
CA CYS A 121 5.20 6.36 4.84
C CYS A 121 5.36 7.37 3.68
N LEU A 122 4.33 7.49 2.85
CA LEU A 122 4.08 8.64 2.01
C LEU A 122 2.76 9.32 2.37
N LEU A 123 2.73 10.64 2.29
CA LEU A 123 1.51 11.43 2.27
C LEU A 123 1.35 11.99 0.85
N LEU A 124 0.21 11.73 0.23
CA LEU A 124 -0.08 12.12 -1.15
C LEU A 124 -1.37 12.93 -1.16
N GLN A 125 -1.34 14.11 -1.77
CA GLN A 125 -2.51 14.89 -2.11
C GLN A 125 -2.58 15.00 -3.64
N HIS A 126 -3.67 14.50 -4.23
CA HIS A 126 -3.77 14.39 -5.68
C HIS A 126 -5.20 14.55 -6.20
N GLN A 127 -5.31 14.89 -7.48
CA GLN A 127 -6.55 14.84 -8.22
C GLN A 127 -6.52 13.73 -9.28
N GLY A 128 -7.50 12.84 -9.19
CA GLY A 128 -7.81 11.82 -10.19
C GLY A 128 -7.00 10.53 -10.10
N ALA A 129 -7.55 9.55 -10.83
CA ALA A 129 -7.00 8.28 -11.30
C ALA A 129 -6.44 7.25 -10.30
N GLU A 130 -6.43 6.00 -10.75
CA GLU A 130 -5.74 4.90 -10.10
C GLU A 130 -4.22 5.05 -10.25
N LEU A 131 -3.49 4.72 -9.18
CA LEU A 131 -2.05 4.96 -9.07
C LEU A 131 -1.30 3.65 -8.85
N ALA A 132 -0.07 3.60 -9.33
CA ALA A 132 0.89 2.56 -8.99
C ALA A 132 2.14 3.18 -8.36
N LEU A 133 2.63 2.55 -7.31
CA LEU A 133 3.93 2.83 -6.71
C LEU A 133 4.91 1.75 -7.18
N ASP A 134 5.99 2.20 -7.78
CA ASP A 134 7.12 1.38 -8.18
C ASP A 134 8.32 1.66 -7.26
N ARG A 135 9.16 0.65 -7.06
CA ARG A 135 10.45 0.79 -6.37
C ARG A 135 11.62 0.51 -7.30
N TRP A 136 12.75 1.16 -7.06
CA TRP A 136 13.97 0.93 -7.84
C TRP A 136 14.76 -0.26 -7.29
N SER A 137 14.96 -1.31 -8.10
CA SER A 137 15.70 -2.53 -7.73
C SER A 137 17.19 -2.48 -8.10
N ASN A 138 17.79 -1.29 -8.12
CA ASN A 138 19.15 -0.99 -8.61
C ASN A 138 19.36 -1.14 -10.13
N SER A 139 18.45 -1.80 -10.85
CA SER A 139 18.57 -1.99 -12.31
C SER A 139 17.28 -1.72 -13.08
N ALA A 140 16.13 -1.78 -12.42
CA ALA A 140 14.84 -1.52 -13.05
C ALA A 140 13.81 -1.01 -12.04
N TRP A 141 12.79 -0.35 -12.56
CA TRP A 141 11.57 -0.10 -11.81
C TRP A 141 10.76 -1.38 -11.70
N GLN A 142 10.35 -1.72 -10.49
CA GLN A 142 9.48 -2.84 -10.22
C GLN A 142 8.17 -2.34 -9.63
N PRO A 143 7.02 -2.76 -10.18
CA PRO A 143 5.73 -2.51 -9.55
C PRO A 143 5.74 -3.03 -8.13
N TRP A 144 5.37 -2.16 -7.19
CA TRP A 144 5.36 -2.49 -5.78
C TRP A 144 3.94 -2.54 -5.23
N ARG A 145 3.15 -1.49 -5.49
CA ARG A 145 1.75 -1.39 -5.05
C ARG A 145 0.89 -0.73 -6.11
N HIS A 146 -0.39 -1.08 -6.12
CA HIS A 146 -1.42 -0.42 -6.90
C HIS A 146 -2.47 0.10 -5.94
N PHE A 147 -3.05 1.23 -6.30
CA PHE A 147 -4.05 1.91 -5.52
C PHE A 147 -5.20 2.35 -6.42
N ALA A 148 -6.40 1.96 -6.04
CA ALA A 148 -7.60 2.56 -6.56
C ALA A 148 -8.02 3.61 -5.54
N PHE A 149 -7.75 4.89 -5.83
CA PHE A 149 -8.23 5.98 -4.99
C PHE A 149 -9.10 6.92 -5.81
N SER A 150 -10.06 7.55 -5.14
CA SER A 150 -10.66 8.80 -5.60
C SER A 150 -9.81 9.97 -5.11
N SER A 151 -9.83 11.10 -5.82
CA SER A 151 -9.06 12.32 -5.49
C SER A 151 -9.09 12.66 -3.99
N GLY A 152 -7.96 13.10 -3.42
CA GLY A 152 -7.89 13.51 -2.02
C GLY A 152 -6.52 13.37 -1.39
N VAL A 153 -6.51 13.38 -0.05
CA VAL A 153 -5.31 13.15 0.77
C VAL A 153 -5.26 11.68 1.18
N VAL A 154 -4.19 11.00 0.81
CA VAL A 154 -3.93 9.60 1.08
C VAL A 154 -2.67 9.46 1.91
N GLN A 155 -2.76 8.70 3.00
CA GLN A 155 -1.61 8.29 3.79
C GLN A 155 -1.25 6.83 3.45
N LEU A 156 -0.14 6.65 2.75
CA LEU A 156 0.35 5.34 2.32
C LEU A 156 1.43 4.85 3.27
N ARG A 157 1.12 3.82 4.06
CA ARG A 157 2.12 3.12 4.87
C ARG A 157 2.83 2.09 3.99
N LEU A 158 4.16 2.09 4.01
CA LEU A 158 5.00 1.14 3.29
C LEU A 158 5.51 0.07 4.27
N PRO A 159 4.74 -0.99 4.57
CA PRO A 159 5.25 -2.03 5.43
C PRO A 159 6.41 -2.75 4.76
N GLN A 160 7.41 -3.08 5.57
CA GLN A 160 8.58 -3.89 5.23
C GLN A 160 8.19 -5.18 4.49
N GLU A 161 8.98 -5.58 3.48
CA GLU A 161 8.90 -6.93 2.90
C GLU A 161 9.27 -8.07 3.86
N ALA A 162 9.83 -7.76 5.02
CA ALA A 162 10.10 -8.75 6.07
C ALA A 162 8.90 -8.89 6.99
N VAL A 163 7.84 -9.55 6.53
CA VAL A 163 6.76 -9.90 7.45
C VAL A 163 7.11 -11.23 8.12
N CYS A 164 7.31 -12.35 7.39
CA CYS A 164 8.07 -13.49 7.93
C CYS A 164 8.71 -14.40 6.87
N ASN A 165 10.03 -14.64 6.99
CA ASN A 165 10.93 -15.50 6.19
C ASN A 165 10.39 -15.88 4.80
N SER A 166 10.79 -15.10 3.79
CA SER A 166 10.41 -15.25 2.39
C SER A 166 10.86 -16.60 1.81
N GLU A 167 9.98 -17.60 1.85
CA GLU A 167 9.83 -18.57 0.77
C GLU A 167 8.42 -18.42 0.19
N MET A 168 8.34 -17.72 -0.95
CA MET A 168 7.13 -17.67 -1.77
C MET A 168 6.93 -19.04 -2.44
N ALA A 169 6.28 -19.96 -1.74
CA ALA A 169 5.80 -21.19 -2.35
C ALA A 169 4.48 -20.91 -3.08
N THR A 170 4.53 -20.83 -4.41
CA THR A 170 3.36 -21.06 -5.26
C THR A 170 2.86 -22.49 -5.05
N VAL A 171 1.59 -22.67 -4.72
CA VAL A 171 0.94 -23.98 -4.87
C VAL A 171 -0.35 -23.80 -5.66
N ALA A 172 -0.42 -24.59 -6.74
CA ALA A 172 -1.52 -24.72 -7.66
C ALA A 172 -2.85 -25.00 -6.94
N GLU A 173 -3.93 -24.50 -7.54
CA GLU A 173 -5.33 -24.85 -7.23
C GLU A 173 -5.76 -24.52 -5.79
N GLY A 174 -6.01 -23.23 -5.52
CA GLY A 174 -6.76 -22.76 -4.34
C GLY A 174 -5.96 -22.51 -3.06
N GLY A 175 -4.62 -22.57 -3.11
CA GLY A 175 -3.74 -22.33 -1.96
C GLY A 175 -3.14 -20.92 -1.93
N PHE A 176 -3.20 -20.24 -0.77
CA PHE A 176 -2.50 -18.98 -0.52
C PHE A 176 -1.27 -19.16 0.39
N VAL A 177 -0.30 -18.27 0.16
CA VAL A 177 1.00 -18.14 0.82
C VAL A 177 0.85 -18.07 2.34
N ARG A 178 1.45 -19.02 3.08
CA ARG A 178 1.68 -18.87 4.52
C ARG A 178 3.08 -18.30 4.74
N PRO A 179 3.25 -17.02 5.11
CA PRO A 179 4.54 -16.55 5.56
C PRO A 179 4.97 -17.35 6.79
N HIS A 180 6.24 -17.76 6.87
CA HIS A 180 6.72 -18.61 7.96
C HIS A 180 6.98 -17.77 9.21
N CYS A 181 5.90 -17.50 9.95
CA CYS A 181 5.90 -16.57 11.06
C CYS A 181 6.09 -17.20 12.43
N GLY A 182 6.76 -16.46 13.32
CA GLY A 182 6.73 -16.72 14.75
C GLY A 182 5.32 -16.60 15.33
N PRO A 183 5.08 -17.07 16.56
CA PRO A 183 3.80 -16.95 17.22
C PRO A 183 3.35 -15.49 17.37
N GLN A 184 2.04 -15.24 17.29
CA GLN A 184 1.39 -13.92 17.42
C GLN A 184 1.77 -12.88 16.35
N MET A 185 2.45 -13.30 15.30
CA MET A 185 2.76 -12.46 14.14
C MET A 185 1.74 -12.62 13.02
N GLN A 186 0.66 -13.40 13.21
CA GLN A 186 -0.42 -13.46 12.24
C GLN A 186 -1.76 -13.46 12.98
N TRP A 187 -2.65 -12.60 12.50
CA TRP A 187 -4.01 -12.47 13.00
C TRP A 187 -4.97 -12.50 11.83
N ARG A 188 -6.13 -13.13 12.03
CA ARG A 188 -7.20 -13.14 11.03
C ARG A 188 -8.56 -13.11 11.69
N LEU A 189 -9.49 -12.46 11.00
CA LEU A 189 -10.91 -12.56 11.24
C LEU A 189 -11.46 -13.68 10.37
N ARG A 190 -12.09 -14.68 10.98
CA ARG A 190 -12.77 -15.78 10.29
C ARG A 190 -14.27 -15.63 10.42
N SER A 191 -14.98 -15.74 9.30
CA SER A 191 -16.44 -15.80 9.20
C SER A 191 -16.86 -17.22 8.82
N GLN A 192 -17.91 -17.75 9.45
CA GLN A 192 -18.47 -19.06 9.12
C GLN A 192 -19.75 -18.96 8.30
N GLY A 193 -19.77 -19.63 7.15
CA GLY A 193 -20.93 -19.69 6.25
C GLY A 193 -21.33 -18.35 5.60
N GLY A 194 -22.23 -18.44 4.62
CA GLY A 194 -22.79 -17.28 3.91
C GLY A 194 -21.86 -16.68 2.85
N SER A 195 -22.25 -15.54 2.32
CA SER A 195 -21.41 -14.68 1.47
C SER A 195 -20.95 -13.52 2.33
N TRP A 196 -19.65 -13.27 2.40
CA TRP A 196 -19.06 -12.24 3.25
C TRP A 196 -18.30 -11.23 2.39
N THR A 197 -18.57 -9.95 2.63
CA THR A 197 -17.90 -8.83 1.95
C THR A 197 -17.22 -7.96 2.99
N LEU A 198 -15.90 -7.79 2.89
CA LEU A 198 -15.12 -6.85 3.68
C LEU A 198 -14.70 -5.67 2.82
N TYR A 199 -15.05 -4.48 3.27
CA TYR A 199 -14.54 -3.22 2.74
C TYR A 199 -13.23 -2.86 3.43
N GLU A 200 -13.19 -2.93 4.76
CA GLU A 200 -11.97 -2.64 5.53
C GLU A 200 -11.85 -3.52 6.77
N LEU A 201 -10.63 -3.92 7.11
CA LEU A 201 -10.27 -4.65 8.31
C LEU A 201 -8.96 -4.10 8.88
N GLU A 202 -9.05 -3.58 10.10
CA GLU A 202 -7.91 -3.03 10.82
C GLU A 202 -7.74 -3.71 12.18
N PHE A 203 -6.48 -3.86 12.60
CA PHE A 203 -6.10 -4.48 13.87
C PHE A 203 -5.54 -3.43 14.82
N PHE A 204 -5.86 -3.54 16.11
CA PHE A 204 -5.45 -2.59 17.14
C PHE A 204 -4.87 -3.32 18.35
N VAL A 205 -3.87 -2.72 18.98
CA VAL A 205 -3.14 -3.31 20.12
C VAL A 205 -3.77 -2.97 21.47
N ASP A 206 -4.69 -2.01 21.49
CA ASP A 206 -5.48 -1.61 22.64
C ASP A 206 -6.96 -2.04 22.49
N SER A 207 -7.65 -2.17 23.61
CA SER A 207 -9.05 -2.60 23.64
C SER A 207 -10.04 -1.53 23.18
N LEU A 208 -9.61 -0.27 23.04
CA LEU A 208 -10.44 0.84 22.60
C LEU A 208 -10.31 1.11 21.09
N CYS A 209 -9.49 0.33 20.39
CA CYS A 209 -9.27 0.45 18.95
C CYS A 209 -8.72 1.84 18.57
N THR A 210 -7.76 2.34 19.36
CA THR A 210 -7.18 3.68 19.18
C THR A 210 -5.74 3.64 18.65
N GLU A 211 -4.97 2.62 19.02
CA GLU A 211 -3.60 2.38 18.59
C GLU A 211 -3.58 1.21 17.59
N ALA A 212 -3.52 1.57 16.31
CA ALA A 212 -3.48 0.57 15.24
C ALA A 212 -2.20 -0.26 15.33
N ALA A 213 -2.33 -1.58 15.24
CA ALA A 213 -1.21 -2.44 14.94
C ALA A 213 -0.67 -2.06 13.56
N GLU A 214 0.64 -1.89 13.46
CA GLU A 214 1.29 -1.59 12.19
C GLU A 214 0.97 -2.70 11.18
N PHE A 215 0.12 -2.39 10.21
CA PHE A 215 -0.47 -3.40 9.34
C PHE A 215 0.62 -3.99 8.44
N GLY A 216 0.80 -5.32 8.50
CA GLY A 216 1.79 -6.01 7.68
C GLY A 216 1.20 -6.54 6.36
N LEU A 217 1.57 -7.77 5.98
CA LEU A 217 1.12 -8.39 4.73
C LEU A 217 -0.32 -8.87 4.90
N PRO A 218 -1.31 -8.37 4.12
CA PRO A 218 -2.66 -8.92 4.16
C PRO A 218 -2.67 -10.42 3.87
N LEU A 219 -3.68 -11.14 4.33
CA LEU A 219 -3.91 -12.56 4.10
C LEU A 219 -5.41 -12.81 3.89
N ALA A 220 -5.82 -13.65 2.96
CA ALA A 220 -7.22 -14.06 2.82
C ALA A 220 -7.38 -15.51 2.33
N SER A 221 -8.52 -16.11 2.64
CA SER A 221 -8.87 -17.49 2.31
C SER A 221 -9.18 -17.72 0.83
N GLN A 222 -9.70 -16.70 0.16
CA GLN A 222 -10.23 -16.74 -1.20
C GLN A 222 -9.96 -15.39 -1.89
N GLY A 223 -10.14 -15.32 -3.20
CA GLY A 223 -10.09 -14.07 -3.96
C GLY A 223 -9.36 -14.22 -5.28
N GLN A 224 -9.77 -13.43 -6.28
CA GLN A 224 -9.00 -13.28 -7.51
C GLN A 224 -7.64 -12.66 -7.18
N LEU A 225 -6.60 -12.99 -7.98
CA LEU A 225 -5.19 -12.67 -7.73
C LEU A 225 -4.86 -11.17 -7.48
N GLN A 226 -5.81 -10.26 -7.64
CA GLN A 226 -5.64 -8.82 -7.40
C GLN A 226 -6.66 -8.22 -6.41
N LEU A 227 -7.72 -8.95 -6.04
CA LEU A 227 -8.82 -8.42 -5.21
C LEU A 227 -8.66 -8.76 -3.73
N TRP A 228 -7.79 -9.71 -3.42
CA TRP A 228 -7.66 -10.24 -2.07
C TRP A 228 -7.08 -9.25 -1.06
N ARG A 229 -6.53 -8.11 -1.48
CA ARG A 229 -5.98 -7.07 -0.60
C ARG A 229 -6.94 -5.91 -0.32
N ARG A 230 -8.10 -5.88 -0.99
CA ARG A 230 -9.03 -4.74 -0.94
C ARG A 230 -9.61 -4.43 0.43
N PHE A 231 -9.57 -5.39 1.36
CA PHE A 231 -10.00 -5.14 2.74
C PHE A 231 -8.96 -4.35 3.58
N ALA A 232 -7.82 -3.99 2.99
CA ALA A 232 -6.67 -3.42 3.70
C ALA A 232 -5.94 -2.35 2.87
N ASP A 233 -6.61 -1.77 1.88
CA ASP A 233 -6.03 -0.72 1.03
C ASP A 233 -6.41 0.70 1.49
N GLY A 234 -7.33 0.82 2.44
CA GLY A 234 -7.81 2.09 2.99
C GLY A 234 -8.93 2.72 2.17
N ASP A 235 -9.43 2.05 1.13
CA ASP A 235 -10.54 2.51 0.30
C ASP A 235 -11.84 1.75 0.61
N PHE A 236 -12.72 2.41 1.36
CA PHE A 236 -14.07 1.94 1.66
C PHE A 236 -14.99 1.78 0.43
N ALA A 237 -14.58 2.23 -0.76
CA ALA A 237 -15.31 1.99 -2.01
C ALA A 237 -14.97 0.63 -2.64
N THR A 238 -13.86 0.00 -2.25
CA THR A 238 -13.50 -1.34 -2.72
C THR A 238 -13.77 -2.39 -1.65
N ALA A 239 -13.87 -3.65 -2.09
CA ALA A 239 -14.12 -4.75 -1.17
C ALA A 239 -13.50 -6.05 -1.64
N TRP A 240 -13.13 -6.87 -0.66
CA TRP A 240 -12.90 -8.29 -0.81
C TRP A 240 -14.17 -9.07 -0.48
N SER A 241 -14.49 -10.08 -1.29
CA SER A 241 -15.64 -10.95 -1.05
C SER A 241 -15.26 -12.42 -1.15
N ALA A 242 -15.91 -13.23 -0.32
CA ALA A 242 -15.74 -14.68 -0.27
C ALA A 242 -17.06 -15.37 0.11
N SER A 243 -17.15 -16.67 -0.12
CA SER A 243 -18.32 -17.47 0.30
C SER A 243 -17.93 -18.69 1.12
N GLY A 244 -18.84 -19.18 1.96
CA GLY A 244 -18.60 -20.30 2.87
C GLY A 244 -17.75 -19.90 4.07
N ASP A 245 -16.84 -20.78 4.48
CA ASP A 245 -15.91 -20.52 5.58
C ASP A 245 -14.74 -19.69 5.06
N ALA A 246 -14.83 -18.38 5.31
CA ALA A 246 -13.92 -17.39 4.78
C ALA A 246 -13.13 -16.70 5.91
N TRP A 247 -11.90 -16.30 5.63
CA TRP A 247 -11.08 -15.55 6.59
C TRP A 247 -10.24 -14.49 5.87
N ALA A 248 -10.01 -13.37 6.54
CA ALA A 248 -9.15 -12.28 6.10
C ALA A 248 -8.34 -11.76 7.28
N GLY A 249 -7.14 -11.26 7.05
CA GLY A 249 -6.27 -10.82 8.11
C GLY A 249 -4.93 -10.29 7.64
N ALA A 250 -3.94 -10.35 8.53
CA ALA A 250 -2.59 -9.87 8.27
C ALA A 250 -1.55 -10.75 8.95
N ALA A 251 -0.41 -10.91 8.29
CA ALA A 251 0.85 -11.23 8.93
C ALA A 251 1.56 -9.91 9.28
N PHE A 252 2.31 -9.89 10.37
CA PHE A 252 3.01 -8.73 10.91
C PHE A 252 4.50 -9.01 11.02
N ASN A 253 5.33 -7.96 10.90
CA ASN A 253 6.79 -8.03 11.02
C ASN A 253 7.28 -8.27 12.46
N ARG A 254 6.38 -8.14 13.45
CA ARG A 254 6.62 -8.45 14.85
C ARG A 254 5.38 -9.05 15.52
N SER A 255 5.57 -9.67 16.68
CA SER A 255 4.46 -10.22 17.45
C SER A 255 3.62 -9.06 17.98
N TRP A 256 2.31 -9.14 17.72
CA TRP A 256 1.34 -8.20 18.26
C TRP A 256 0.34 -8.92 19.15
N SER A 257 0.00 -8.28 20.26
CA SER A 257 -1.16 -8.66 21.06
C SER A 257 -2.34 -7.83 20.57
N VAL A 258 -2.99 -8.25 19.48
CA VAL A 258 -4.22 -7.60 19.02
C VAL A 258 -5.27 -7.70 20.13
N ARG A 259 -5.92 -6.58 20.42
CA ARG A 259 -6.98 -6.47 21.45
C ARG A 259 -8.29 -5.97 20.89
N CYS A 260 -8.27 -5.36 19.71
CA CYS A 260 -9.45 -4.94 18.99
C CYS A 260 -9.26 -5.09 17.48
N VAL A 261 -10.37 -5.30 16.76
CA VAL A 261 -10.46 -5.13 15.31
C VAL A 261 -11.56 -4.13 14.95
N ARG A 262 -11.29 -3.27 13.97
CA ARG A 262 -12.32 -2.46 13.31
C ARG A 262 -12.63 -3.08 11.97
N VAL A 263 -13.92 -3.24 11.68
CA VAL A 263 -14.39 -3.98 10.50
C VAL A 263 -15.49 -3.18 9.81
N ALA A 264 -15.29 -2.88 8.54
CA ALA A 264 -16.34 -2.41 7.64
C ALA A 264 -16.73 -3.57 6.71
N GLN A 265 -17.98 -4.04 6.85
CA GLN A 265 -18.41 -5.28 6.21
C GLN A 265 -19.88 -5.29 5.85
N LEU A 266 -20.24 -6.21 4.94
CA LEU A 266 -21.61 -6.60 4.65
C LEU A 266 -21.74 -8.12 4.71
N PHE A 267 -22.94 -8.55 5.13
CA PHE A 267 -23.34 -9.95 5.19
C PHE A 267 -22.31 -10.82 5.93
N PRO A 268 -21.95 -10.52 7.19
CA PRO A 268 -21.12 -11.47 7.94
C PRO A 268 -21.86 -12.81 8.01
N GLY A 269 -21.08 -13.89 8.05
CA GLY A 269 -21.62 -15.23 8.21
C GLY A 269 -22.34 -15.42 9.56
N SER A 270 -22.65 -16.67 9.90
CA SER A 270 -23.36 -16.99 11.14
C SER A 270 -22.54 -16.75 12.41
N SER A 271 -21.23 -16.60 12.30
CA SER A 271 -20.35 -16.20 13.40
C SER A 271 -19.05 -15.62 12.89
N GLN A 272 -18.39 -14.82 13.75
CA GLN A 272 -17.05 -14.30 13.51
C GLN A 272 -16.11 -14.61 14.67
N ALA A 273 -14.89 -15.02 14.35
CA ALA A 273 -13.84 -15.30 15.31
C ALA A 273 -12.56 -14.58 14.92
N LEU A 274 -11.99 -13.83 15.86
CA LEU A 274 -10.62 -13.35 15.79
C LEU A 274 -9.68 -14.51 16.18
N GLU A 275 -8.77 -14.83 15.29
CA GLU A 275 -7.83 -15.93 15.44
C GLU A 275 -6.39 -15.45 15.34
N VAL A 276 -5.53 -16.08 16.13
CA VAL A 276 -4.09 -15.81 16.17
C VAL A 276 -3.30 -17.07 15.81
N TRP A 277 -2.25 -16.92 15.02
CA TRP A 277 -1.33 -18.02 14.74
C TRP A 277 -0.40 -18.23 15.95
N ASN A 278 -0.44 -19.42 16.55
CA ASN A 278 0.38 -19.75 17.72
C ASN A 278 1.72 -20.42 17.37
N GLY A 279 2.08 -20.49 16.08
CA GLY A 279 3.25 -21.21 15.57
C GLY A 279 2.93 -22.60 15.01
N THR A 280 1.81 -23.20 15.41
CA THR A 280 1.40 -24.55 14.98
C THR A 280 0.01 -24.61 14.37
N ALA A 281 -0.92 -23.82 14.92
CA ALA A 281 -2.31 -23.75 14.47
C ALA A 281 -2.88 -22.34 14.69
N TRP A 282 -4.01 -22.09 14.03
CA TRP A 282 -4.87 -20.95 14.36
C TRP A 282 -5.62 -21.25 15.64
N ALA A 283 -5.45 -20.40 16.64
CA ALA A 283 -6.19 -20.44 17.89
C ALA A 283 -7.24 -19.32 17.88
N ILE A 284 -8.46 -19.62 18.34
CA ILE A 284 -9.47 -18.59 18.57
C ILE A 284 -9.04 -17.77 19.77
N ASP A 285 -8.81 -16.47 19.55
CA ASP A 285 -8.52 -15.52 20.61
C ASP A 285 -9.83 -14.96 21.17
N GLN A 286 -10.74 -14.53 20.28
CA GLN A 286 -12.03 -13.97 20.66
C GLN A 286 -13.12 -14.37 19.65
N VAL A 287 -14.32 -14.66 20.15
CA VAL A 287 -15.54 -14.71 19.33
C VAL A 287 -16.18 -13.33 19.34
N LEU A 288 -16.39 -12.76 18.16
CA LEU A 288 -16.96 -11.43 18.02
C LEU A 288 -18.48 -11.54 17.89
N PRO A 289 -19.25 -10.68 18.59
CA PRO A 289 -20.68 -10.59 18.35
C PRO A 289 -20.92 -10.12 16.91
N LEU A 290 -21.90 -10.71 16.23
CA LEU A 290 -22.37 -10.20 14.95
C LEU A 290 -23.05 -8.85 15.21
N GLY A 291 -22.43 -7.77 14.74
CA GLY A 291 -22.97 -6.41 14.78
C GLY A 291 -23.95 -6.14 13.64
#